data_AF-A0A1Y4ULG7-F1
#
_entry.id   AF-A0A1Y4ULG7-F1
#
_cell.length_a   1.000
_cell.length_b   1.000
_cell.length_c   1.000
_cell.angle_alpha   90.00
_cell.angle_beta   90.00
_cell.angle_gamma   90.00
#
_symmetry.space_group_name_H-M   'P 1'
#
loop_
_entity.id
_entity.type
_entity.pdbx_description
1 polymer ?
#
loop_
_entity_poly.entity_id
_entity_poly.type
_entity_poly.pdbx_seq_one_letter_code
_entity_poly.pdbx_strand_id
1 'polypeptide(L)'
;MKKRILHGLLAAVLGFSLVAGGATAVLAASGGYIRTYDTAENTIVYTISPNAGDRVTINCNDAANSLMAQLTVPGQAAQVGIRFVNNTSRTYVFEDYAFTTENDIDRDVPVRSPGLPTTPGYTIRTQPPQQEGALTDQLGFDGNRIPYTMTVLRSVTTPLKAVYGMEDSADVSVLQVLHLEDRLAELGYDSYSDYLLDYYKDTCTDPAHHCGEATNLFGLHPSHQCEILGSNTSGYTGQSEIRQPRTITISELQSNPDYYDFRVLGWGTRVTGPTGERWVEQDYEILETDPEIIALGYRYLYAYGLFFSFDGTGINLPTSADQLTLDNLEIWSYLNRLDSVQEQVGVLKNIVLQPGESFTLPNVTLEVQLPNSYDMRAMDFGFSLTFKSTDDGPGVDPEPSTPVHPNQTPTPTEPVESPVPTESPIPTEPVESPAPTETPIPTEPVETPTPTDPDTSPDPDQPPKTGDDGKLILWGSILGAAVFLLVLILYKFRRDKES
;
A
#
# COMPACT_ATOMS: atom_id res chain seq x y z
N MET A 1 -5.65 -31.16 0.81
CA MET A 1 -5.25 -30.81 -0.57
C MET A 1 -5.29 -29.30 -0.87
N LYS A 2 -6.11 -28.47 -0.18
CA LYS A 2 -6.22 -27.03 -0.44
C LYS A 2 -5.08 -26.13 0.10
N LYS A 3 -4.39 -26.50 1.20
CA LYS A 3 -3.25 -25.70 1.74
C LYS A 3 -1.97 -25.71 0.89
N ARG A 4 -1.75 -26.74 0.06
CA ARG A 4 -0.54 -26.88 -0.78
C ARG A 4 -0.60 -26.08 -2.09
N ILE A 5 -1.80 -25.72 -2.54
CA ILE A 5 -2.00 -24.96 -3.78
C ILE A 5 -1.77 -23.46 -3.54
N LEU A 6 -2.10 -22.96 -2.34
CA LEU A 6 -1.83 -21.57 -1.94
C LEU A 6 -0.33 -21.29 -1.78
N HIS A 7 0.44 -22.23 -1.22
CA HIS A 7 1.91 -22.15 -1.15
C HIS A 7 2.57 -22.21 -2.55
N GLY A 8 1.93 -22.87 -3.51
CA GLY A 8 2.43 -22.96 -4.89
C GLY A 8 2.20 -21.69 -5.72
N LEU A 9 1.22 -20.87 -5.37
CA LEU A 9 0.92 -19.61 -6.07
C LEU A 9 1.78 -18.44 -5.57
N LEU A 10 2.10 -18.41 -4.27
CA LEU A 10 3.10 -17.50 -3.70
C LEU A 10 4.49 -17.74 -4.32
N ALA A 11 4.82 -19.01 -4.56
CA ALA A 11 6.04 -19.42 -5.25
C ALA A 11 6.04 -19.10 -6.76
N ALA A 12 4.92 -18.72 -7.37
CA ALA A 12 4.83 -18.39 -8.80
C ALA A 12 4.93 -16.87 -9.06
N VAL A 13 4.40 -16.04 -8.15
CA VAL A 13 4.57 -14.57 -8.21
C VAL A 13 6.00 -14.16 -7.81
N LEU A 14 6.62 -14.90 -6.87
CA LEU A 14 8.06 -14.81 -6.58
C LEU A 14 8.92 -15.72 -7.50
N GLY A 15 8.28 -16.46 -8.42
CA GLY A 15 8.80 -17.67 -9.05
C GLY A 15 9.46 -17.55 -10.40
N PHE A 16 9.46 -16.37 -11.03
CA PHE A 16 10.14 -16.22 -12.32
C PHE A 16 11.67 -16.13 -12.22
N SER A 17 12.24 -16.33 -11.02
CA SER A 17 13.68 -16.39 -10.80
C SER A 17 14.19 -17.70 -10.18
N LEU A 18 13.37 -18.75 -10.07
CA LEU A 18 13.69 -19.94 -9.26
C LEU A 18 13.67 -21.26 -10.02
N VAL A 19 14.77 -21.55 -10.74
CA VAL A 19 15.25 -22.93 -10.94
C VAL A 19 16.77 -22.97 -10.81
N ALA A 20 17.26 -23.06 -9.58
CA ALA A 20 18.43 -23.86 -9.14
C ALA A 20 18.81 -23.43 -7.71
N GLY A 21 19.10 -24.40 -6.85
CA GLY A 21 19.47 -24.17 -5.46
C GLY A 21 20.64 -23.21 -5.31
N GLY A 22 20.40 -22.16 -4.53
CA GLY A 22 21.32 -21.07 -4.22
C GLY A 22 20.45 -19.89 -3.80
N ALA A 23 20.82 -19.21 -2.71
CA ALA A 23 20.18 -17.95 -2.35
C ALA A 23 20.23 -17.03 -3.57
N THR A 24 19.08 -16.80 -4.21
CA THR A 24 19.00 -15.92 -5.37
C THR A 24 19.10 -14.50 -4.84
N ALA A 25 20.30 -13.92 -4.98
CA ALA A 25 20.50 -12.50 -4.81
C ALA A 25 19.64 -11.77 -5.84
N VAL A 26 18.58 -11.11 -5.37
CA VAL A 26 17.97 -10.04 -6.16
C VAL A 26 18.78 -8.79 -5.84
N LEU A 27 19.63 -8.39 -6.79
CA LEU A 27 20.39 -7.15 -6.70
C LEU A 27 19.42 -5.97 -6.74
N ALA A 28 19.07 -5.44 -5.58
CA ALA A 28 18.60 -4.07 -5.44
C ALA A 28 19.81 -3.15 -5.68
N ALA A 29 20.20 -2.98 -6.95
CA ALA A 29 21.31 -2.12 -7.34
C ALA A 29 20.89 -0.65 -7.27
N SER A 30 20.74 -0.11 -6.06
CA SER A 30 20.74 1.35 -5.82
C SER A 30 20.95 1.78 -4.36
N GLY A 31 20.74 0.91 -3.36
CA GLY A 31 20.64 1.34 -1.94
C GLY A 31 21.78 0.96 -0.99
N GLY A 32 22.87 0.35 -1.45
CA GLY A 32 23.96 -0.09 -0.57
C GLY A 32 23.67 -1.38 0.23
N TYR A 33 22.66 -2.16 -0.14
CA TYR A 33 22.35 -3.47 0.45
C TYR A 33 21.85 -4.47 -0.60
N ILE A 34 21.91 -5.75 -0.28
CA ILE A 34 21.36 -6.86 -1.06
C ILE A 34 20.22 -7.49 -0.27
N ARG A 35 19.14 -7.84 -0.94
CA ARG A 35 18.00 -8.53 -0.34
C ARG A 35 17.96 -10.00 -0.74
N THR A 36 17.71 -10.87 0.23
CA THR A 36 17.34 -12.27 0.03
C THR A 36 16.15 -12.65 0.91
N TYR A 37 15.57 -13.83 0.67
CA TYR A 37 14.47 -14.35 1.46
C TYR A 37 14.82 -15.74 2.01
N ASP A 38 14.74 -15.87 3.34
CA ASP A 38 14.91 -17.13 4.04
C ASP A 38 13.54 -17.81 4.22
N THR A 39 13.24 -18.74 3.31
CA THR A 39 11.98 -19.48 3.31
C THR A 39 11.78 -20.37 4.55
N ALA A 40 12.87 -20.78 5.23
CA ALA A 40 12.77 -21.66 6.39
C ALA A 40 12.36 -20.87 7.64
N GLU A 41 12.85 -19.63 7.74
CA GLU A 41 12.60 -18.73 8.87
C GLU A 41 11.49 -17.70 8.59
N ASN A 42 10.84 -17.74 7.42
CA ASN A 42 9.88 -16.71 6.97
C ASN A 42 10.45 -15.29 7.15
N THR A 43 11.73 -15.11 6.79
CA THR A 43 12.51 -13.93 7.14
C THR A 43 13.10 -13.27 5.90
N ILE A 44 12.89 -11.97 5.76
CA ILE A 44 13.56 -11.17 4.72
C ILE A 44 14.91 -10.72 5.26
N VAL A 45 15.96 -10.93 4.48
CA VAL A 45 17.34 -10.65 4.89
C VAL A 45 17.88 -9.49 4.07
N TYR A 46 18.25 -8.41 4.75
CA TYR A 46 18.91 -7.24 4.17
C TYR A 46 20.38 -7.25 4.56
N THR A 47 21.25 -7.50 3.58
CA THR A 47 22.70 -7.53 3.77
C THR A 47 23.31 -6.22 3.30
N ILE A 48 23.81 -5.39 4.23
CA ILE A 48 24.54 -4.17 3.91
C ILE A 48 25.79 -4.53 3.10
N SER A 49 25.92 -3.94 1.92
CA SER A 49 26.96 -4.28 0.95
C SER A 49 28.33 -3.78 1.44
N PRO A 50 29.44 -4.47 1.13
CA PRO A 50 30.78 -4.08 1.59
C PRO A 50 31.19 -2.65 1.25
N ASN A 51 30.65 -2.12 0.14
CA ASN A 51 30.89 -0.77 -0.37
C ASN A 51 29.82 0.25 0.06
N ALA A 52 28.97 -0.08 1.03
CA ALA A 52 28.02 0.85 1.60
C ALA A 52 28.75 2.06 2.22
N GLY A 53 28.21 3.26 2.00
CA GLY A 53 28.74 4.49 2.56
C GLY A 53 28.40 4.67 4.04
N ASP A 54 28.64 5.86 4.59
CA ASP A 54 28.46 6.13 6.03
C ASP A 54 27.00 6.06 6.51
N ARG A 55 26.04 5.96 5.58
CA ARG A 55 24.61 5.89 5.87
C ARG A 55 23.94 4.96 4.86
N VAL A 56 23.07 4.08 5.34
CA VAL A 56 22.31 3.12 4.54
C VAL A 56 20.86 3.19 4.94
N THR A 57 19.99 3.49 3.97
CA THR A 57 18.54 3.40 4.14
C THR A 57 18.05 2.12 3.48
N ILE A 58 17.55 1.20 4.30
CA ILE A 58 17.00 -0.07 3.87
C ILE A 58 15.51 0.15 3.63
N ASN A 59 15.08 0.01 2.38
CA ASN A 59 13.67 -0.02 2.03
C ASN A 59 13.10 -1.40 2.40
N CYS A 60 12.15 -1.43 3.34
CA CYS A 60 11.51 -2.62 3.87
C CYS A 60 10.16 -2.95 3.22
N ASN A 61 9.89 -2.38 2.05
CA ASN A 61 8.70 -2.61 1.23
C ASN A 61 8.38 -4.09 0.95
N ASP A 62 9.39 -4.95 0.75
CA ASP A 62 9.16 -6.39 0.61
C ASP A 62 8.53 -7.01 1.89
N ALA A 63 8.88 -6.49 3.07
CA ALA A 63 8.31 -6.92 4.33
C ALA A 63 6.86 -6.44 4.47
N ALA A 64 6.60 -5.17 4.15
CA ALA A 64 5.25 -4.64 4.11
C ALA A 64 4.35 -5.44 3.15
N ASN A 65 4.82 -5.72 1.93
CA ASN A 65 4.11 -6.55 0.95
C ASN A 65 3.84 -7.97 1.46
N SER A 66 4.82 -8.60 2.11
CA SER A 66 4.65 -9.93 2.72
C SER A 66 3.59 -9.93 3.82
N LEU A 67 3.55 -8.88 4.64
CA LEU A 67 2.56 -8.72 5.71
C LEU A 67 1.15 -8.55 5.12
N MET A 68 0.97 -7.64 4.17
CA MET A 68 -0.33 -7.38 3.55
C MET A 68 -0.88 -8.59 2.79
N ALA A 69 -0.03 -9.30 2.05
CA ALA A 69 -0.43 -10.48 1.29
C ALA A 69 -0.97 -11.64 2.16
N GLN A 70 -0.69 -11.62 3.46
CA GLN A 70 -1.19 -12.62 4.40
C GLN A 70 -2.56 -12.25 4.97
N LEU A 71 -2.96 -10.99 4.95
CA LEU A 71 -4.23 -10.52 5.52
C LEU A 71 -5.39 -10.77 4.56
N THR A 72 -6.45 -11.40 5.07
CA THR A 72 -7.63 -11.76 4.26
C THR A 72 -8.97 -11.40 4.90
N VAL A 73 -8.98 -11.16 6.22
CA VAL A 73 -10.18 -10.76 6.97
C VAL A 73 -9.80 -9.78 8.10
N PRO A 74 -10.72 -8.90 8.54
CA PRO A 74 -10.52 -8.09 9.75
C PRO A 74 -10.27 -8.95 11.00
N GLY A 75 -9.48 -8.44 11.94
CA GLY A 75 -9.06 -9.14 13.15
C GLY A 75 -7.95 -10.17 12.91
N GLN A 76 -7.39 -10.24 11.70
CA GLN A 76 -6.27 -11.12 11.38
C GLN A 76 -4.93 -10.42 11.64
N ALA A 77 -3.96 -11.19 12.12
CA ALA A 77 -2.55 -10.82 12.18
C ALA A 77 -1.73 -11.48 11.07
N ALA A 78 -0.74 -10.76 10.57
CA ALA A 78 0.31 -11.23 9.67
C ALA A 78 1.67 -11.00 10.31
N GLN A 79 2.61 -11.91 10.07
CA GLN A 79 3.95 -11.83 10.66
C GLN A 79 5.04 -12.16 9.63
N VAL A 80 6.18 -11.48 9.77
CA VAL A 80 7.40 -11.74 9.00
C VAL A 80 8.62 -11.45 9.85
N GLY A 81 9.69 -12.22 9.67
CA GLY A 81 10.98 -11.89 10.24
C GLY A 81 11.72 -10.88 9.35
N ILE A 82 12.50 -9.98 9.96
CA ILE A 82 13.44 -9.12 9.26
C ILE A 82 14.83 -9.31 9.87
N ARG A 83 15.82 -9.60 9.04
CA ARG A 83 17.22 -9.76 9.47
C ARG A 83 18.11 -8.76 8.75
N PHE A 84 18.87 -7.98 9.51
CA PHE A 84 19.91 -7.09 9.01
C PHE A 84 21.26 -7.76 9.17
N VAL A 85 22.08 -7.78 8.13
CA VAL A 85 23.44 -8.36 8.13
C VAL A 85 24.43 -7.29 7.72
N ASN A 86 25.45 -7.05 8.52
CA ASN A 86 26.51 -6.11 8.19
C ASN A 86 27.69 -6.83 7.52
N ASN A 87 27.81 -6.71 6.21
CA ASN A 87 28.93 -7.28 5.44
C ASN A 87 30.03 -6.24 5.14
N THR A 88 30.15 -5.20 5.98
CA THR A 88 31.16 -4.16 5.86
C THR A 88 32.21 -4.28 6.97
N SER A 89 33.26 -3.44 6.90
CA SER A 89 34.23 -3.26 7.97
C SER A 89 33.84 -2.20 9.01
N ARG A 90 32.69 -1.55 8.85
CA ARG A 90 32.21 -0.44 9.70
C ARG A 90 31.19 -0.94 10.71
N THR A 91 31.02 -0.24 11.81
CA THR A 91 29.89 -0.49 12.73
C THR A 91 28.72 0.42 12.37
N TYR A 92 27.52 -0.15 12.22
CA TYR A 92 26.30 0.61 11.97
C TYR A 92 25.39 0.63 13.19
N VAL A 93 24.80 1.77 13.48
CA VAL A 93 23.74 1.93 14.48
C VAL A 93 22.46 2.42 13.83
N PHE A 94 21.31 2.04 14.39
CA PHE A 94 20.04 2.59 13.95
C PHE A 94 20.03 4.12 14.14
N GLU A 95 19.60 4.83 13.11
CA GLU A 95 19.54 6.29 13.10
C GLU A 95 18.09 6.77 13.06
N ASP A 96 17.29 6.25 12.12
CA ASP A 96 15.94 6.76 11.89
C ASP A 96 15.04 5.75 11.18
N TYR A 97 13.73 6.00 11.20
CA TYR A 97 12.73 5.27 10.43
C TYR A 97 11.84 6.24 9.63
N ALA A 98 11.23 5.75 8.56
CA ALA A 98 10.16 6.45 7.87
C ALA A 98 9.09 5.46 7.43
N PHE A 99 7.82 5.84 7.60
CA PHE A 99 6.68 5.14 7.02
C PHE A 99 6.14 5.95 5.86
N THR A 100 5.52 5.26 4.92
CA THR A 100 4.78 5.84 3.81
C THR A 100 3.44 5.13 3.69
N THR A 101 2.44 5.85 3.22
CA THR A 101 1.13 5.31 2.87
C THR A 101 1.21 4.40 1.64
N GLU A 102 2.25 4.53 0.82
CA GLU A 102 2.41 3.75 -0.40
C GLU A 102 3.81 3.13 -0.47
N ASN A 103 3.85 1.91 -1.00
CA ASN A 103 5.04 1.08 -1.08
C ASN A 103 5.74 1.28 -2.44
N ASP A 104 5.09 0.83 -3.52
CA ASP A 104 5.57 0.95 -4.90
C ASP A 104 4.43 0.53 -5.85
N ILE A 105 3.56 1.46 -6.22
CA ILE A 105 2.68 1.28 -7.38
C ILE A 105 3.52 1.71 -8.60
N ASP A 106 3.67 0.86 -9.61
CA ASP A 106 4.30 1.27 -10.87
C ASP A 106 3.36 2.28 -11.59
N ARG A 107 3.62 3.58 -11.36
CA ARG A 107 2.78 4.70 -11.80
C ARG A 107 2.98 5.10 -13.28
N ASP A 108 3.91 4.44 -13.99
CA ASP A 108 4.27 4.77 -15.38
C ASP A 108 3.56 3.90 -16.44
N VAL A 109 2.55 3.12 -16.07
CA VAL A 109 1.77 2.33 -17.03
C VAL A 109 0.71 3.22 -17.70
N PRO A 110 0.76 3.45 -19.03
CA PRO A 110 -0.21 4.29 -19.70
C PRO A 110 -1.63 3.73 -19.60
N VAL A 111 -2.56 4.64 -19.33
CA VAL A 111 -3.99 4.38 -19.23
C VAL A 111 -4.54 3.81 -20.54
N ARG A 112 -4.77 2.50 -20.64
CA ARG A 112 -5.58 1.89 -21.72
C ARG A 112 -7.07 2.02 -21.43
N SER A 113 -7.80 2.84 -22.20
CA SER A 113 -9.27 2.87 -22.16
C SER A 113 -9.87 1.49 -21.91
N PRO A 114 -10.80 1.32 -20.96
CA PRO A 114 -11.36 0.02 -20.62
C PRO A 114 -12.04 -0.58 -21.86
N GLY A 115 -11.31 -1.47 -22.53
CA GLY A 115 -11.86 -2.34 -23.56
C GLY A 115 -12.61 -3.45 -22.86
N LEU A 116 -13.89 -3.62 -23.20
CA LEU A 116 -14.70 -4.77 -22.76
C LEU A 116 -13.88 -6.08 -22.90
N PRO A 117 -13.73 -6.89 -21.84
CA PRO A 117 -12.93 -8.11 -21.93
C PRO A 117 -13.57 -9.10 -22.92
N THR A 118 -12.78 -9.55 -23.89
CA THR A 118 -13.18 -10.49 -24.94
C THR A 118 -12.98 -11.97 -24.55
N THR A 119 -12.64 -12.27 -23.29
CA THR A 119 -12.39 -13.66 -22.83
C THR A 119 -13.59 -14.23 -22.05
N PRO A 120 -14.17 -15.38 -22.46
CA PRO A 120 -15.26 -16.02 -21.74
C PRO A 120 -14.74 -16.85 -20.56
N GLY A 121 -15.01 -16.40 -19.32
CA GLY A 121 -14.79 -17.21 -18.12
C GLY A 121 -14.95 -16.41 -16.82
N TYR A 122 -16.15 -16.48 -16.21
CA TYR A 122 -16.43 -16.36 -14.78
C TYR A 122 -15.91 -15.15 -13.99
N THR A 123 -15.98 -13.92 -14.50
CA THR A 123 -16.22 -12.69 -13.71
C THR A 123 -16.64 -11.60 -14.69
N ILE A 124 -17.64 -10.77 -14.39
CA ILE A 124 -17.67 -9.45 -14.99
C ILE A 124 -16.99 -8.56 -13.97
N ARG A 125 -15.68 -8.39 -14.13
CA ARG A 125 -15.07 -7.15 -13.65
C ARG A 125 -15.60 -6.06 -14.59
N THR A 126 -16.60 -5.33 -14.14
CA THR A 126 -16.93 -4.00 -14.64
C THR A 126 -15.79 -3.10 -14.17
N GLN A 127 -14.59 -3.25 -14.75
CA GLN A 127 -13.34 -2.71 -14.20
C GLN A 127 -13.50 -1.22 -13.79
N PRO A 128 -13.45 -0.87 -12.48
CA PRO A 128 -12.78 0.36 -12.09
C PRO A 128 -11.34 0.25 -12.60
N PRO A 129 -10.69 1.33 -13.03
CA PRO A 129 -9.48 1.26 -13.82
C PRO A 129 -8.39 0.47 -13.08
N GLN A 130 -8.29 -0.83 -13.36
CA GLN A 130 -7.15 -1.68 -13.04
C GLN A 130 -6.01 -1.41 -14.01
N GLN A 131 -5.84 -0.16 -14.39
CA GLN A 131 -4.50 0.25 -14.71
C GLN A 131 -3.85 0.44 -13.37
N GLU A 132 -2.88 -0.40 -13.11
CA GLU A 132 -1.81 -0.08 -12.18
C GLU A 132 -1.45 1.41 -12.33
N GLY A 133 -1.56 2.16 -11.23
CA GLY A 133 -1.33 3.61 -11.23
C GLY A 133 -2.56 4.51 -11.50
N ALA A 134 -3.78 3.99 -11.63
CA ALA A 134 -4.97 4.85 -11.74
C ALA A 134 -5.26 5.61 -10.44
N LEU A 135 -5.36 6.93 -10.53
CA LEU A 135 -5.51 7.83 -9.39
C LEU A 135 -6.86 8.55 -9.43
N THR A 136 -7.46 8.71 -8.26
CA THR A 136 -8.58 9.63 -8.04
C THR A 136 -8.12 11.10 -8.19
N ASP A 137 -9.07 12.03 -8.19
CA ASP A 137 -8.76 13.46 -8.12
C ASP A 137 -8.53 13.95 -6.67
N GLN A 138 -8.88 13.13 -5.69
CA GLN A 138 -8.78 13.44 -4.27
C GLN A 138 -7.35 13.26 -3.77
N LEU A 139 -6.91 14.19 -2.92
CA LEU A 139 -5.64 14.09 -2.20
C LEU A 139 -5.86 13.40 -0.86
N GLY A 140 -4.95 12.50 -0.52
CA GLY A 140 -4.79 11.96 0.82
C GLY A 140 -4.20 12.99 1.78
N PHE A 141 -4.19 12.66 3.08
CA PHE A 141 -3.58 13.49 4.11
C PHE A 141 -2.05 13.61 3.95
N ASP A 142 -1.45 12.73 3.16
CA ASP A 142 -0.04 12.71 2.77
C ASP A 142 0.26 13.62 1.55
N GLY A 143 -0.77 14.25 0.97
CA GLY A 143 -0.66 15.13 -0.18
C GLY A 143 -0.57 14.42 -1.53
N ASN A 144 -0.62 13.08 -1.56
CA ASN A 144 -0.65 12.30 -2.80
C ASN A 144 -2.09 12.09 -3.28
N ARG A 145 -2.27 11.91 -4.59
CA ARG A 145 -3.58 11.48 -5.10
C ARG A 145 -3.85 10.04 -4.67
N ILE A 146 -5.07 9.78 -4.22
CA ILE A 146 -5.45 8.46 -3.71
C ILE A 146 -5.61 7.49 -4.89
N PRO A 147 -4.98 6.30 -4.86
CA PRO A 147 -5.21 5.28 -5.88
C PRO A 147 -6.66 4.79 -5.88
N TYR A 148 -7.25 4.56 -7.07
CA TYR A 148 -8.61 4.00 -7.17
C TYR A 148 -8.75 2.64 -6.49
N THR A 149 -7.65 1.88 -6.41
CA THR A 149 -7.61 0.59 -5.70
C THR A 149 -7.78 0.76 -4.20
N MET A 150 -7.38 1.91 -3.64
CA MET A 150 -7.48 2.23 -2.22
C MET A 150 -8.76 3.01 -1.88
N THR A 151 -9.59 3.31 -2.88
CA THR A 151 -10.90 3.94 -2.67
C THR A 151 -11.83 2.97 -1.95
N VAL A 152 -12.53 3.49 -0.95
CA VAL A 152 -13.55 2.76 -0.21
C VAL A 152 -14.78 2.45 -1.05
N LEU A 153 -15.48 1.38 -0.71
CA LEU A 153 -16.76 1.01 -1.29
C LEU A 153 -17.88 1.84 -0.67
N ARG A 154 -18.84 2.24 -1.49
CA ARG A 154 -20.10 2.84 -1.04
C ARG A 154 -20.91 1.81 -0.27
N SER A 155 -21.21 2.14 0.98
CA SER A 155 -21.91 1.25 1.91
C SER A 155 -23.37 1.67 2.13
N VAL A 156 -24.28 0.69 2.21
CA VAL A 156 -25.70 0.90 2.56
C VAL A 156 -25.85 1.03 4.07
N THR A 157 -25.47 2.19 4.58
CA THR A 157 -25.45 2.53 6.01
C THR A 157 -26.81 3.02 6.51
N THR A 158 -26.96 3.21 7.83
CA THR A 158 -28.19 3.78 8.41
C THR A 158 -28.56 5.14 7.78
N PRO A 159 -27.62 6.10 7.62
CA PRO A 159 -27.91 7.33 6.90
C PRO A 159 -28.39 7.11 5.47
N LEU A 160 -27.78 6.20 4.69
CA LEU A 160 -28.20 5.94 3.31
C LEU A 160 -29.63 5.38 3.25
N LYS A 161 -29.97 4.43 4.14
CA LYS A 161 -31.32 3.89 4.23
C LYS A 161 -32.34 4.98 4.58
N ALA A 162 -31.97 5.93 5.44
CA ALA A 162 -32.83 7.05 5.84
C ALA A 162 -33.18 7.98 4.66
N VAL A 163 -32.30 8.16 3.67
CA VAL A 163 -32.58 8.92 2.42
C VAL A 163 -33.82 8.39 1.70
N TYR A 164 -34.04 7.07 1.76
CA TYR A 164 -35.14 6.37 1.11
C TYR A 164 -36.26 5.93 2.07
N GLY A 165 -36.16 6.27 3.36
CA GLY A 165 -37.13 5.85 4.38
C GLY A 165 -37.18 4.33 4.57
N MET A 166 -36.03 3.66 4.44
CA MET A 166 -35.90 2.20 4.55
C MET A 166 -35.29 1.79 5.89
N GLU A 167 -35.66 0.61 6.37
CA GLU A 167 -35.15 0.05 7.64
C GLU A 167 -34.07 -1.02 7.39
N ASP A 168 -34.25 -1.83 6.33
CA ASP A 168 -33.35 -2.91 5.94
C ASP A 168 -32.46 -2.48 4.76
N SER A 169 -31.16 -2.80 4.82
CA SER A 169 -30.25 -2.53 3.71
C SER A 169 -30.60 -3.35 2.46
N ALA A 170 -31.27 -4.50 2.63
CA ALA A 170 -31.75 -5.33 1.53
C ALA A 170 -32.92 -4.72 0.74
N ASP A 171 -33.54 -3.65 1.24
CA ASP A 171 -34.60 -2.93 0.54
C ASP A 171 -34.06 -1.80 -0.36
N VAL A 172 -32.80 -1.39 -0.17
CA VAL A 172 -32.13 -0.41 -1.03
C VAL A 172 -31.62 -1.11 -2.29
N SER A 173 -32.06 -0.66 -3.46
CA SER A 173 -31.63 -1.21 -4.75
C SER A 173 -30.30 -0.60 -5.24
N VAL A 174 -29.58 -1.33 -6.09
CA VAL A 174 -28.38 -0.83 -6.79
C VAL A 174 -28.64 0.50 -7.49
N LEU A 175 -29.78 0.65 -8.19
CA LEU A 175 -30.11 1.90 -8.87
C LEU A 175 -30.29 3.06 -7.88
N GLN A 176 -30.86 2.82 -6.71
CA GLN A 176 -30.91 3.85 -5.67
C GLN A 176 -29.50 4.23 -5.18
N VAL A 177 -28.60 3.28 -5.02
CA VAL A 177 -27.21 3.58 -4.64
C VAL A 177 -26.46 4.37 -5.71
N LEU A 178 -26.70 4.07 -6.99
CA LEU A 178 -26.09 4.78 -8.13
C LEU A 178 -26.67 6.18 -8.33
N HIS A 179 -27.96 6.37 -8.06
CA HIS A 179 -28.66 7.65 -8.17
C HIS A 179 -28.80 8.36 -6.82
N LEU A 180 -27.88 8.10 -5.89
CA LEU A 180 -27.92 8.69 -4.56
C LEU A 180 -27.77 10.21 -4.65
N GLU A 181 -26.82 10.69 -5.45
CA GLU A 181 -26.54 12.11 -5.65
C GLU A 181 -27.76 12.85 -6.22
N ASP A 182 -28.44 12.28 -7.23
CA ASP A 182 -29.68 12.85 -7.78
C ASP A 182 -30.75 12.98 -6.69
N ARG A 183 -30.89 11.94 -5.85
CA ARG A 183 -31.86 11.93 -4.75
C ARG A 183 -31.51 12.95 -3.68
N LEU A 184 -30.24 13.12 -3.35
CA LEU A 184 -29.78 14.10 -2.36
C LEU A 184 -30.00 15.53 -2.84
N ALA A 185 -29.80 15.80 -4.13
CA ALA A 185 -30.11 17.10 -4.73
C ALA A 185 -31.62 17.43 -4.64
N GLU A 186 -32.51 16.44 -4.82
CA GLU A 186 -33.95 16.62 -4.57
C GLU A 186 -34.29 16.96 -3.12
N LEU A 187 -33.47 16.48 -2.18
CA LEU A 187 -33.60 16.76 -0.75
C LEU A 187 -32.91 18.07 -0.33
N GLY A 188 -32.23 18.75 -1.25
CA GLY A 188 -31.57 20.04 -1.02
C GLY A 188 -30.13 19.94 -0.52
N TYR A 189 -29.46 18.80 -0.70
CA TYR A 189 -28.04 18.63 -0.39
C TYR A 189 -27.18 18.71 -1.64
N ASP A 190 -26.01 19.33 -1.52
CA ASP A 190 -25.05 19.47 -2.63
C ASP A 190 -24.20 18.20 -2.82
N SER A 191 -24.02 17.41 -1.75
CA SER A 191 -23.21 16.19 -1.76
C SER A 191 -23.70 15.15 -0.74
N TYR A 192 -23.14 13.94 -0.80
CA TYR A 192 -23.43 12.90 0.19
C TYR A 192 -22.76 13.18 1.52
N SER A 193 -21.55 13.74 1.51
CA SER A 193 -20.86 14.21 2.71
C SER A 193 -21.64 15.32 3.45
N ASP A 194 -22.24 16.27 2.75
CA ASP A 194 -23.10 17.29 3.37
C ASP A 194 -24.30 16.66 4.09
N TYR A 195 -24.98 15.73 3.41
CA TYR A 195 -26.09 15.00 4.01
C TYR A 195 -25.65 14.19 5.24
N LEU A 196 -24.53 13.48 5.16
CA LEU A 196 -24.01 12.70 6.28
C LEU A 196 -23.67 13.61 7.47
N LEU A 197 -23.04 14.75 7.23
CA LEU A 197 -22.70 15.70 8.28
C LEU A 197 -23.95 16.21 9.02
N ASP A 198 -24.98 16.63 8.27
CA ASP A 198 -26.24 17.09 8.86
C ASP A 198 -26.99 15.95 9.57
N TYR A 199 -27.03 14.76 8.96
CA TYR A 199 -27.62 13.57 9.57
C TYR A 199 -27.01 13.29 10.95
N TYR A 200 -25.67 13.29 11.06
CA TYR A 200 -25.01 13.02 12.34
C TYR A 200 -25.13 14.18 13.32
N LYS A 201 -25.19 15.45 12.88
CA LYS A 201 -25.51 16.57 13.78
C LYS A 201 -26.88 16.43 14.42
N ASP A 202 -27.86 15.94 13.67
CA ASP A 202 -29.24 15.81 14.14
C ASP A 202 -29.48 14.53 14.96
N THR A 203 -28.81 13.43 14.62
CA THR A 203 -29.08 12.10 15.20
C THR A 203 -28.10 11.66 16.27
N CYS A 204 -26.92 12.29 16.37
CA CYS A 204 -25.93 11.99 17.40
C CYS A 204 -26.46 12.36 18.79
N THR A 205 -26.70 11.35 19.61
CA THR A 205 -27.27 11.51 20.97
C THR A 205 -26.23 11.40 22.07
N ASP A 206 -25.02 10.93 21.77
CA ASP A 206 -23.95 10.83 22.76
C ASP A 206 -23.28 12.20 22.95
N PRO A 207 -23.39 12.81 24.15
CA PRO A 207 -22.79 14.11 24.42
C PRO A 207 -21.26 14.10 24.37
N ALA A 208 -20.60 12.93 24.45
CA ALA A 208 -19.15 12.81 24.36
C ALA A 208 -18.63 12.90 22.90
N HIS A 209 -19.49 12.74 21.90
CA HIS A 209 -19.08 12.71 20.50
C HIS A 209 -18.94 14.09 19.86
N HIS A 210 -19.43 15.16 20.51
CA HIS A 210 -19.35 16.55 20.02
C HIS A 210 -19.78 16.77 18.55
N CYS A 211 -20.66 15.92 18.00
CA CYS A 211 -21.05 15.92 16.58
C CYS A 211 -21.61 17.27 16.09
N GLY A 212 -22.30 18.01 16.97
CA GLY A 212 -22.86 19.33 16.66
C GLY A 212 -21.82 20.40 16.28
N GLU A 213 -20.55 20.19 16.65
CA GLU A 213 -19.44 21.10 16.37
C GLU A 213 -18.67 20.72 15.09
N ALA A 214 -18.94 19.53 14.52
CA ALA A 214 -18.24 19.05 13.34
C ALA A 214 -18.51 19.94 12.12
N THR A 215 -17.44 20.36 11.44
CA THR A 215 -17.54 21.16 10.21
C THR A 215 -17.45 20.31 8.95
N ASN A 216 -17.06 19.04 9.09
CA ASN A 216 -16.84 18.06 8.03
C ASN A 216 -16.84 16.65 8.66
N LEU A 217 -16.81 15.59 7.85
CA LEU A 217 -16.85 14.20 8.29
C LEU A 217 -15.63 13.80 9.13
N PHE A 218 -14.47 14.43 8.92
CA PHE A 218 -13.27 14.20 9.73
C PHE A 218 -13.42 14.67 11.18
N GLY A 219 -14.29 15.66 11.41
CA GLY A 219 -14.62 16.19 12.73
C GLY A 219 -15.65 15.36 13.50
N LEU A 220 -16.29 14.38 12.86
CA LEU A 220 -17.18 13.45 13.55
C LEU A 220 -16.38 12.51 14.45
N HIS A 221 -17.01 12.03 15.53
CA HIS A 221 -16.43 10.98 16.37
C HIS A 221 -16.06 9.74 15.52
N PRO A 222 -14.93 9.04 15.80
CA PRO A 222 -14.48 7.90 15.00
C PRO A 222 -15.52 6.80 14.80
N SER A 223 -16.45 6.62 15.74
CA SER A 223 -17.53 5.64 15.58
C SER A 223 -18.52 5.98 14.46
N HIS A 224 -18.79 7.26 14.20
CA HIS A 224 -19.59 7.68 13.06
C HIS A 224 -18.80 7.57 11.74
N GLN A 225 -17.50 7.87 11.75
CA GLN A 225 -16.63 7.62 10.59
C GLN A 225 -16.61 6.12 10.23
N CYS A 226 -16.55 5.24 11.24
CA CYS A 226 -16.61 3.79 11.07
C CYS A 226 -17.97 3.33 10.50
N GLU A 227 -19.09 3.91 10.95
CA GLU A 227 -20.42 3.62 10.41
C GLU A 227 -20.56 4.05 8.94
N ILE A 228 -20.11 5.26 8.59
CA ILE A 228 -20.07 5.76 7.20
C ILE A 228 -19.36 4.75 6.28
N LEU A 229 -18.29 4.12 6.79
CA LEU A 229 -17.47 3.14 6.09
C LEU A 229 -17.98 1.70 6.21
N GLY A 230 -19.27 1.51 6.55
CA GLY A 230 -19.96 0.23 6.45
C GLY A 230 -19.94 -0.64 7.70
N SER A 231 -19.50 -0.13 8.85
CA SER A 231 -19.66 -0.84 10.13
C SER A 231 -21.04 -0.60 10.73
N ASN A 232 -21.50 -1.52 11.57
CA ASN A 232 -22.59 -1.19 12.50
C ASN A 232 -22.02 -0.52 13.76
N THR A 233 -22.86 0.18 14.52
CA THR A 233 -22.49 0.86 15.76
C THR A 233 -22.00 -0.08 16.87
N SER A 234 -22.23 -1.38 16.73
CA SER A 234 -21.84 -2.45 17.67
C SER A 234 -20.58 -3.24 17.29
N GLY A 235 -19.85 -2.82 16.25
CA GLY A 235 -18.54 -3.36 15.88
C GLY A 235 -18.37 -3.67 14.40
N TYR A 236 -17.18 -4.15 14.06
CA TYR A 236 -16.67 -4.40 12.69
C TYR A 236 -17.30 -5.59 11.96
N THR A 237 -18.54 -5.92 12.30
CA THR A 237 -19.33 -6.97 11.65
C THR A 237 -20.46 -6.31 10.87
N GLY A 238 -20.10 -5.58 9.81
CA GLY A 238 -21.06 -5.17 8.79
C GLY A 238 -21.14 -6.24 7.71
N GLN A 239 -22.19 -6.20 6.90
CA GLN A 239 -22.16 -6.67 5.52
C GLN A 239 -22.85 -5.54 4.76
N SER A 240 -22.05 -4.68 4.10
CA SER A 240 -22.56 -3.67 3.17
C SER A 240 -23.00 -4.35 1.88
N GLU A 241 -23.89 -5.33 1.99
CA GLU A 241 -24.41 -6.05 0.84
C GLU A 241 -25.59 -5.26 0.29
N ILE A 242 -25.40 -4.66 -0.88
CA ILE A 242 -26.50 -4.15 -1.70
C ILE A 242 -27.25 -5.38 -2.23
N ARG A 243 -28.25 -5.88 -1.49
CA ARG A 243 -28.85 -7.19 -1.79
C ARG A 243 -29.89 -7.20 -2.92
N GLN A 244 -30.15 -6.09 -3.63
CA GLN A 244 -31.20 -6.04 -4.68
C GLN A 244 -30.87 -5.11 -5.86
N PRO A 245 -31.34 -5.41 -7.09
CA PRO A 245 -32.39 -6.38 -7.44
C PRO A 245 -31.87 -7.80 -7.61
N ARG A 246 -32.71 -8.80 -7.28
CA ARG A 246 -32.33 -10.21 -7.09
C ARG A 246 -31.51 -10.86 -8.21
N THR A 247 -31.43 -10.29 -9.40
CA THR A 247 -30.55 -10.70 -10.50
C THR A 247 -30.52 -9.59 -11.57
N ILE A 248 -29.40 -8.90 -11.80
CA ILE A 248 -29.24 -8.02 -12.97
C ILE A 248 -28.82 -8.89 -14.16
N THR A 249 -29.65 -8.96 -15.20
CA THR A 249 -29.27 -9.74 -16.40
C THR A 249 -28.16 -9.01 -17.16
N ILE A 250 -27.28 -9.75 -17.85
CA ILE A 250 -26.22 -9.09 -18.63
C ILE A 250 -26.79 -8.23 -19.76
N SER A 251 -27.94 -8.62 -20.31
CA SER A 251 -28.64 -7.81 -21.32
C SER A 251 -29.11 -6.49 -20.75
N GLU A 252 -29.71 -6.49 -19.56
CA GLU A 252 -30.15 -5.28 -18.86
C GLU A 252 -28.96 -4.39 -18.54
N LEU A 253 -27.90 -4.95 -17.94
CA LEU A 253 -26.67 -4.23 -17.61
C LEU A 253 -26.05 -3.52 -18.83
N GLN A 254 -26.15 -4.14 -20.02
CA GLN A 254 -25.59 -3.57 -21.25
C GLN A 254 -26.49 -2.52 -21.90
N SER A 255 -27.82 -2.69 -21.81
CA SER A 255 -28.79 -1.90 -22.56
C SER A 255 -29.41 -0.75 -21.77
N ASN A 256 -29.49 -0.85 -20.43
CA ASN A 256 -30.02 0.21 -19.60
C ASN A 256 -28.90 1.23 -19.23
N PRO A 257 -29.03 2.51 -19.62
CA PRO A 257 -28.05 3.54 -19.30
C PRO A 257 -27.87 3.78 -17.79
N ASP A 258 -28.88 3.48 -16.96
CA ASP A 258 -28.83 3.71 -15.50
C ASP A 258 -27.75 2.84 -14.80
N TYR A 259 -27.30 1.76 -15.45
CA TYR A 259 -26.17 0.96 -14.97
C TYR A 259 -24.81 1.37 -15.57
N TYR A 260 -24.70 2.54 -16.22
CA TYR A 260 -23.43 3.02 -16.75
C TYR A 260 -22.37 3.12 -15.65
N ASP A 261 -22.67 3.76 -14.53
CA ASP A 261 -21.72 3.94 -13.45
C ASP A 261 -21.37 2.62 -12.77
N PHE A 262 -22.33 1.69 -12.62
CA PHE A 262 -22.02 0.33 -12.18
C PHE A 262 -21.04 -0.39 -13.12
N ARG A 263 -21.10 -0.12 -14.44
CA ARG A 263 -20.14 -0.71 -15.40
C ARG A 263 -18.72 -0.15 -15.29
N VAL A 264 -18.58 1.05 -14.74
CA VAL A 264 -17.30 1.77 -14.61
C VAL A 264 -16.72 1.63 -13.21
N LEU A 265 -17.55 1.65 -12.18
CA LEU A 265 -17.16 1.78 -10.77
C LEU A 265 -17.62 0.58 -9.92
N GLY A 266 -18.49 -0.28 -10.46
CA GLY A 266 -19.07 -1.41 -9.75
C GLY A 266 -18.27 -2.69 -9.89
N TRP A 267 -18.64 -3.69 -9.09
CA TRP A 267 -18.26 -5.09 -9.22
C TRP A 267 -19.47 -5.96 -8.89
N GLY A 268 -19.72 -6.99 -9.71
CA GLY A 268 -20.42 -8.18 -9.23
C GLY A 268 -19.95 -9.47 -9.92
N THR A 269 -20.33 -10.62 -9.35
CA THR A 269 -19.95 -11.94 -9.88
C THR A 269 -20.86 -12.35 -11.01
N ARG A 270 -20.32 -12.79 -12.16
CA ARG A 270 -21.16 -13.27 -13.27
C ARG A 270 -21.51 -14.74 -13.10
N VAL A 271 -22.80 -15.04 -13.19
CA VAL A 271 -23.33 -16.40 -13.19
C VAL A 271 -23.90 -16.74 -14.56
N THR A 272 -23.74 -18.00 -14.99
CA THR A 272 -24.39 -18.56 -16.16
C THR A 272 -25.26 -19.72 -15.72
N GLY A 273 -26.54 -19.65 -16.02
CA GLY A 273 -27.49 -20.68 -15.64
C GLY A 273 -27.53 -21.87 -16.60
N PRO A 274 -28.33 -22.88 -16.27
CA PRO A 274 -28.36 -24.15 -16.99
C PRO A 274 -28.76 -24.03 -18.46
N THR A 275 -29.48 -22.97 -18.84
CA THR A 275 -29.95 -22.73 -20.21
C THR A 275 -29.10 -21.71 -20.97
N GLY A 276 -27.97 -21.28 -20.40
CA GLY A 276 -27.03 -20.32 -20.99
C GLY A 276 -27.35 -18.85 -20.71
N GLU A 277 -28.42 -18.59 -19.97
CA GLU A 277 -28.79 -17.28 -19.47
C GLU A 277 -27.74 -16.76 -18.49
N ARG A 278 -27.45 -15.45 -18.54
CA ARG A 278 -26.31 -14.84 -17.86
C ARG A 278 -26.76 -13.66 -17.02
N TRP A 279 -26.23 -13.56 -15.81
CA TRP A 279 -26.56 -12.49 -14.88
C TRP A 279 -25.41 -12.17 -13.91
N VAL A 280 -25.59 -11.12 -13.13
CA VAL A 280 -24.70 -10.75 -12.01
C VAL A 280 -25.33 -11.19 -10.67
N GLU A 281 -24.56 -11.90 -9.85
CA GLU A 281 -24.87 -12.40 -8.50
C GLU A 281 -25.07 -11.26 -7.49
N GLN A 282 -25.69 -11.56 -6.34
CA GLN A 282 -26.30 -10.61 -5.40
C GLN A 282 -25.32 -9.81 -4.53
N ASP A 283 -24.02 -10.03 -4.67
CA ASP A 283 -22.98 -9.31 -3.93
C ASP A 283 -22.39 -8.24 -4.85
N TYR A 284 -23.04 -7.06 -4.84
CA TYR A 284 -22.61 -5.89 -5.59
C TYR A 284 -21.73 -5.00 -4.71
N GLU A 285 -20.59 -4.59 -5.27
CA GLU A 285 -19.72 -3.57 -4.69
C GLU A 285 -19.68 -2.38 -5.65
N ILE A 286 -19.62 -1.15 -5.12
CA ILE A 286 -19.53 0.07 -5.93
C ILE A 286 -18.49 0.95 -5.26
N LEU A 287 -17.51 1.46 -6.02
CA LEU A 287 -16.57 2.43 -5.49
C LEU A 287 -17.30 3.71 -5.07
N GLU A 288 -16.85 4.31 -3.97
CA GLU A 288 -17.31 5.62 -3.55
C GLU A 288 -16.86 6.71 -4.53
N THR A 289 -17.71 7.72 -4.71
CA THR A 289 -17.53 8.85 -5.63
C THR A 289 -17.52 10.19 -4.92
N ASP A 290 -18.04 10.27 -3.68
CA ASP A 290 -18.01 11.50 -2.89
C ASP A 290 -16.56 11.84 -2.47
N PRO A 291 -16.03 13.01 -2.86
CA PRO A 291 -14.62 13.36 -2.61
C PRO A 291 -14.22 13.31 -1.14
N GLU A 292 -15.11 13.71 -0.23
CA GLU A 292 -14.79 13.75 1.19
C GLU A 292 -14.80 12.34 1.79
N ILE A 293 -15.73 11.48 1.38
CA ILE A 293 -15.80 10.09 1.86
C ILE A 293 -14.59 9.29 1.35
N ILE A 294 -14.14 9.52 0.11
CA ILE A 294 -12.90 8.91 -0.41
C ILE A 294 -11.70 9.30 0.47
N ALA A 295 -11.53 10.58 0.75
CA ALA A 295 -10.44 11.08 1.59
C ALA A 295 -10.55 10.60 3.06
N LEU A 296 -11.77 10.52 3.59
CA LEU A 296 -12.05 9.97 4.91
C LEU A 296 -11.65 8.50 4.98
N GLY A 297 -12.05 7.69 4.01
CA GLY A 297 -11.67 6.29 3.91
C GLY A 297 -10.16 6.10 3.88
N TYR A 298 -9.47 6.86 3.04
CA TYR A 298 -8.01 6.81 2.98
C TYR A 298 -7.37 7.16 4.33
N ARG A 299 -7.79 8.25 4.98
CA ARG A 299 -7.29 8.60 6.31
C ARG A 299 -7.60 7.51 7.35
N TYR A 300 -8.83 7.01 7.38
CA TYR A 300 -9.28 6.02 8.35
C TYR A 300 -8.43 4.74 8.29
N LEU A 301 -8.07 4.28 7.09
CA LEU A 301 -7.21 3.11 6.89
C LEU A 301 -5.93 3.19 7.74
N TYR A 302 -5.24 4.32 7.72
CA TYR A 302 -3.99 4.49 8.46
C TYR A 302 -4.18 4.97 9.89
N ALA A 303 -5.23 5.76 10.15
CA ALA A 303 -5.51 6.33 11.45
C ALA A 303 -6.06 5.31 12.45
N TYR A 304 -6.82 4.32 11.96
CA TYR A 304 -7.62 3.43 12.80
C TYR A 304 -7.65 1.97 12.31
N GLY A 305 -7.15 1.70 11.10
CA GLY A 305 -7.34 0.42 10.40
C GLY A 305 -6.15 -0.52 10.43
N LEU A 306 -4.94 0.00 10.29
CA LEU A 306 -3.69 -0.78 10.18
C LEU A 306 -2.79 -0.55 11.39
N PHE A 307 -2.45 -1.63 12.09
CA PHE A 307 -1.66 -1.64 13.31
C PHE A 307 -0.33 -2.36 13.09
N PHE A 308 0.79 -1.74 13.44
CA PHE A 308 2.13 -2.24 13.15
C PHE A 308 3.00 -2.34 14.41
N SER A 309 3.72 -3.45 14.56
CA SER A 309 4.68 -3.68 15.65
C SER A 309 5.97 -4.31 15.13
N PHE A 310 7.11 -3.84 15.62
CA PHE A 310 8.43 -4.40 15.25
C PHE A 310 8.74 -5.72 15.96
N ASP A 311 8.07 -6.01 17.09
CA ASP A 311 8.33 -7.18 17.92
C ASP A 311 7.10 -8.08 18.14
N GLY A 312 5.95 -7.68 17.59
CA GLY A 312 4.69 -8.39 17.71
C GLY A 312 3.98 -8.19 19.05
N THR A 313 4.44 -7.23 19.86
CA THR A 313 3.83 -6.87 21.14
C THR A 313 3.17 -5.50 21.06
N GLY A 314 2.32 -5.19 22.06
CA GLY A 314 1.70 -3.87 22.23
C GLY A 314 0.51 -3.56 21.34
N ILE A 315 0.22 -4.39 20.31
CA ILE A 315 -0.97 -4.21 19.48
C ILE A 315 -2.22 -4.56 20.30
N ASN A 316 -3.12 -3.58 20.43
CA ASN A 316 -4.44 -3.77 21.02
C ASN A 316 -5.49 -3.41 19.96
N LEU A 317 -6.10 -4.41 19.33
CA LEU A 317 -7.13 -4.16 18.34
C LEU A 317 -8.41 -3.62 19.00
N PRO A 318 -8.99 -2.55 18.45
CA PRO A 318 -10.31 -2.09 18.89
C PRO A 318 -11.36 -3.16 18.57
N THR A 319 -12.18 -3.49 19.57
CA THR A 319 -13.31 -4.42 19.43
C THR A 319 -14.63 -3.70 19.14
N SER A 320 -14.68 -2.39 19.41
CA SER A 320 -15.79 -1.51 19.06
C SER A 320 -15.25 -0.15 18.60
N ALA A 321 -16.09 0.61 17.90
CA ALA A 321 -15.68 1.88 17.35
C ALA A 321 -15.47 2.99 18.41
N ASP A 322 -15.96 2.79 19.64
CA ASP A 322 -15.71 3.69 20.78
C ASP A 322 -14.31 3.51 21.39
N GLN A 323 -13.61 2.44 21.03
CA GLN A 323 -12.22 2.20 21.44
C GLN A 323 -11.20 2.82 20.48
N LEU A 324 -11.68 3.40 19.36
CA LEU A 324 -10.82 4.04 18.38
C LEU A 324 -10.14 5.28 18.97
N THR A 325 -8.83 5.33 18.85
CA THR A 325 -7.98 6.44 19.29
C THR A 325 -6.84 6.62 18.29
N LEU A 326 -6.18 7.78 18.31
CA LEU A 326 -4.97 8.06 17.51
C LEU A 326 -3.68 7.80 18.30
N ASP A 327 -3.77 7.13 19.45
CA ASP A 327 -2.68 6.97 20.43
C ASP A 327 -2.30 5.49 20.65
N ASN A 328 -2.36 4.69 19.60
CA ASN A 328 -1.94 3.29 19.63
C ASN A 328 -0.90 3.05 18.53
N LEU A 329 -0.69 1.80 18.15
CA LEU A 329 0.32 1.38 17.17
C LEU A 329 -0.18 1.43 15.72
N GLU A 330 -1.08 2.36 15.39
CA GLU A 330 -1.52 2.55 14.01
C GLU A 330 -0.39 3.08 13.11
N ILE A 331 -0.44 2.80 11.81
CA ILE A 331 0.53 3.36 10.84
C ILE A 331 0.55 4.90 10.91
N TRP A 332 -0.59 5.53 11.16
CA TRP A 332 -0.68 6.97 11.43
C TRP A 332 0.25 7.46 12.53
N SER A 333 0.37 6.70 13.62
CA SER A 333 1.23 7.03 14.74
C SER A 333 2.70 7.00 14.35
N TYR A 334 3.09 6.08 13.47
CA TYR A 334 4.44 6.06 12.90
C TYR A 334 4.68 7.20 11.92
N LEU A 335 3.73 7.48 11.02
CA LEU A 335 3.80 8.58 10.04
C LEU A 335 3.99 9.94 10.73
N ASN A 336 3.26 10.16 11.82
CA ASN A 336 3.28 11.41 12.59
C ASN A 336 4.27 11.39 13.77
N ARG A 337 4.99 10.28 13.97
CA ARG A 337 5.98 10.08 15.06
C ARG A 337 5.42 10.41 16.45
N LEU A 338 4.21 9.91 16.73
CA LEU A 338 3.53 10.13 18.01
C LEU A 338 4.23 9.40 19.16
N ASP A 339 3.90 9.78 20.39
CA ASP A 339 4.52 9.21 21.59
C ASP A 339 4.17 7.72 21.79
N SER A 340 3.01 7.27 21.30
CA SER A 340 2.55 5.87 21.39
C SER A 340 3.52 4.85 20.80
N VAL A 341 4.28 5.21 19.77
CA VAL A 341 5.20 4.29 19.07
C VAL A 341 6.62 4.31 19.64
N GLN A 342 6.92 5.11 20.66
CA GLN A 342 8.29 5.26 21.16
C GLN A 342 8.88 3.98 21.74
N GLU A 343 8.05 3.12 22.37
CA GLU A 343 8.48 1.81 22.85
C GLU A 343 8.87 0.88 21.69
N GLN A 344 8.06 0.87 20.63
CA GLN A 344 8.31 0.09 19.41
C GLN A 344 9.59 0.55 18.70
N VAL A 345 9.81 1.86 18.60
CA VAL A 345 11.05 2.43 18.06
C VAL A 345 12.24 2.18 19.01
N GLY A 346 12.01 2.03 20.30
CA GLY A 346 13.02 1.69 21.30
C GLY A 346 13.74 0.38 21.01
N VAL A 347 13.03 -0.62 20.49
CA VAL A 347 13.62 -1.89 20.02
C VAL A 347 14.66 -1.64 18.93
N LEU A 348 14.39 -0.72 18.01
CA LEU A 348 15.30 -0.35 16.92
C LEU A 348 16.52 0.42 17.40
N LYS A 349 16.35 1.34 18.37
CA LYS A 349 17.45 2.15 18.94
C LYS A 349 18.55 1.30 19.59
N ASN A 350 18.25 0.06 19.97
CA ASN A 350 19.22 -0.87 20.54
C ASN A 350 20.02 -1.64 19.48
N ILE A 351 19.73 -1.46 18.19
CA ILE A 351 20.44 -2.16 17.12
C ILE A 351 21.83 -1.54 16.91
N VAL A 352 22.85 -2.34 17.20
CA VAL A 352 24.24 -2.10 16.85
C VAL A 352 24.73 -3.28 16.03
N LEU A 353 25.19 -3.02 14.81
CA LEU A 353 25.66 -4.02 13.86
C LEU A 353 27.17 -3.89 13.70
N GLN A 354 27.96 -4.67 14.43
CA GLN A 354 29.41 -4.72 14.20
C GLN A 354 29.76 -5.44 12.89
N PRO A 355 31.00 -5.31 12.39
CA PRO A 355 31.44 -6.03 11.20
C PRO A 355 31.16 -7.54 11.27
N GLY A 356 30.41 -8.06 10.30
CA GLY A 356 30.03 -9.47 10.22
C GLY A 356 28.86 -9.89 11.10
N GLU A 357 28.31 -9.00 11.93
CA GLU A 357 27.16 -9.30 12.77
C GLU A 357 25.83 -9.21 12.02
N SER A 358 24.82 -9.82 12.62
CA SER A 358 23.43 -9.72 12.17
C SER A 358 22.49 -9.50 13.34
N PHE A 359 21.43 -8.73 13.11
CA PHE A 359 20.35 -8.51 14.05
C PHE A 359 19.02 -8.95 13.42
N THR A 360 18.18 -9.65 14.17
CA THR A 360 16.90 -10.16 13.69
C THR A 360 15.76 -9.59 14.52
N LEU A 361 14.75 -9.03 13.84
CA LEU A 361 13.41 -8.77 14.33
C LEU A 361 12.53 -9.97 13.94
N PRO A 362 12.28 -10.93 14.84
CA PRO A 362 11.67 -12.21 14.44
C PRO A 362 10.17 -12.12 14.18
N ASN A 363 9.48 -11.13 14.75
CA ASN A 363 8.03 -11.07 14.85
C ASN A 363 7.47 -9.71 14.40
N VAL A 364 8.00 -9.14 13.31
CA VAL A 364 7.40 -7.92 12.75
C VAL A 364 5.97 -8.26 12.35
N THR A 365 5.01 -7.53 12.92
CA THR A 365 3.58 -7.88 12.91
C THR A 365 2.76 -6.74 12.34
N LEU A 366 1.80 -7.09 11.50
CA LEU A 366 0.74 -6.21 11.03
C LEU A 366 -0.60 -6.84 11.42
N GLU A 367 -1.46 -6.05 12.04
CA GLU A 367 -2.85 -6.43 12.31
C GLU A 367 -3.80 -5.41 11.69
N VAL A 368 -5.00 -5.86 11.34
CA VAL A 368 -5.97 -5.05 10.62
C VAL A 368 -7.34 -5.13 11.26
N GLN A 369 -7.98 -3.98 11.44
CA GLN A 369 -9.32 -3.88 11.97
C GLN A 369 -10.10 -2.81 11.19
N LEU A 370 -10.83 -3.25 10.16
CA LEU A 370 -11.48 -2.37 9.20
C LEU A 370 -12.99 -2.63 9.12
N PRO A 371 -13.78 -1.58 8.83
CA PRO A 371 -15.17 -1.72 8.49
C PRO A 371 -15.30 -2.29 7.06
N ASN A 372 -16.53 -2.54 6.61
CA ASN A 372 -16.79 -3.33 5.40
C ASN A 372 -16.46 -2.64 4.07
N SER A 373 -16.22 -1.33 4.06
CA SER A 373 -15.95 -0.59 2.84
C SER A 373 -14.58 -0.85 2.20
N TYR A 374 -13.74 -1.76 2.71
CA TYR A 374 -12.37 -1.95 2.21
C TYR A 374 -12.17 -3.25 1.45
N ASP A 375 -11.54 -3.17 0.28
CA ASP A 375 -10.88 -4.31 -0.34
C ASP A 375 -9.48 -4.49 0.27
N MET A 376 -9.35 -5.45 1.19
CA MET A 376 -8.09 -5.72 1.89
C MET A 376 -6.94 -6.11 0.96
N ARG A 377 -7.20 -6.53 -0.28
CA ARG A 377 -6.13 -6.87 -1.25
C ARG A 377 -5.48 -5.64 -1.87
N ALA A 378 -6.08 -4.48 -1.66
CA ALA A 378 -5.68 -3.24 -2.31
C ALA A 378 -5.09 -2.20 -1.34
N MET A 379 -5.03 -2.53 -0.04
CA MET A 379 -4.36 -1.71 0.96
C MET A 379 -2.86 -1.69 0.70
N ASP A 380 -2.22 -0.56 1.02
CA ASP A 380 -0.79 -0.39 0.84
C ASP A 380 -0.17 0.37 2.02
N PHE A 381 1.11 0.09 2.28
CA PHE A 381 2.00 0.92 3.09
C PHE A 381 3.46 0.52 2.83
N GLY A 382 4.37 1.47 3.04
CA GLY A 382 5.80 1.24 3.01
C GLY A 382 6.47 1.65 4.31
N PHE A 383 7.67 1.13 4.54
CA PHE A 383 8.55 1.68 5.57
C PHE A 383 10.01 1.43 5.24
N SER A 384 10.87 2.27 5.80
CA SER A 384 12.32 2.17 5.66
C SER A 384 13.01 2.41 7.00
N LEU A 385 14.15 1.75 7.18
CA LEU A 385 15.01 1.92 8.35
C LEU A 385 16.37 2.43 7.90
N THR A 386 16.86 3.45 8.56
CA THR A 386 18.15 4.08 8.28
C THR A 386 19.16 3.73 9.35
N PHE A 387 20.34 3.34 8.91
CA PHE A 387 21.50 3.06 9.75
C PHE A 387 22.65 3.98 9.39
N LYS A 388 23.37 4.45 10.41
CA LYS A 388 24.55 5.30 10.27
C LYS A 388 25.79 4.61 10.82
N SER A 389 26.89 4.74 10.10
CA SER A 389 28.22 4.31 10.54
C SER A 389 28.68 5.14 11.74
N THR A 390 29.23 4.48 12.77
CA THR A 390 29.81 5.17 13.93
C THR A 390 31.25 5.65 13.69
N ASP A 391 31.84 5.27 12.55
CA ASP A 391 33.19 5.68 12.18
C ASP A 391 33.17 7.10 11.57
N ASP A 392 33.68 8.10 12.29
CA ASP A 392 33.78 9.51 11.87
C ASP A 392 35.04 9.82 10.99
N GLY A 393 35.45 8.91 10.09
CA GLY A 393 36.72 9.06 9.35
C GLY A 393 36.67 8.57 7.90
N PRO A 394 37.42 9.21 6.97
CA PRO A 394 37.28 8.99 5.53
C PRO A 394 37.66 7.55 5.20
N GLY A 395 36.87 6.92 4.32
CA GLY A 395 37.07 5.53 3.89
C GLY A 395 38.54 5.23 3.59
N VAL A 396 39.15 4.40 4.41
CA VAL A 396 40.47 3.86 4.14
C VAL A 396 40.27 2.64 3.25
N ASP A 397 40.60 2.82 1.97
CA ASP A 397 40.78 1.77 0.97
C ASP A 397 41.70 0.66 1.55
N PRO A 398 41.38 -0.63 1.42
CA PRO A 398 42.25 -1.68 1.95
C PRO A 398 43.51 -1.78 1.09
N GLU A 399 44.60 -1.15 1.53
CA GLU A 399 45.92 -1.38 0.93
C GLU A 399 46.33 -2.86 1.12
N PRO A 400 46.94 -3.49 0.10
CA PRO A 400 47.21 -4.93 0.12
C PRO A 400 48.35 -5.26 1.09
N SER A 401 48.05 -6.19 1.99
CA SER A 401 48.98 -6.82 2.95
C SER A 401 50.32 -7.21 2.31
N THR A 402 51.42 -6.61 2.78
CA THR A 402 52.79 -7.12 2.53
C THR A 402 53.29 -7.89 3.76
N PRO A 403 54.07 -8.97 3.59
CA PRO A 403 54.33 -9.95 4.64
C PRO A 403 55.40 -9.50 5.64
N VAL A 404 55.16 -9.84 6.91
CA VAL A 404 56.01 -9.57 8.07
C VAL A 404 57.34 -10.32 7.99
N HIS A 405 58.45 -9.62 8.22
CA HIS A 405 59.70 -10.22 8.69
C HIS A 405 60.07 -9.59 10.05
N PRO A 406 60.41 -10.40 11.07
CA PRO A 406 60.57 -9.91 12.44
C PRO A 406 61.94 -9.25 12.65
N ASN A 407 61.96 -8.42 13.70
CA ASN A 407 63.11 -8.02 14.51
C ASN A 407 63.56 -6.56 14.30
N GLN A 408 63.00 -5.62 15.08
CA GLN A 408 63.76 -4.59 15.81
C GLN A 408 63.03 -4.18 17.11
N THR A 409 63.80 -4.13 18.19
CA THR A 409 63.48 -3.70 19.55
C THR A 409 63.03 -2.23 19.60
N PRO A 410 61.98 -1.86 20.38
CA PRO A 410 61.57 -0.46 20.50
C PRO A 410 62.54 0.32 21.41
N THR A 411 62.96 1.50 20.94
CA THR A 411 63.58 2.55 21.77
C THR A 411 62.48 3.44 22.36
N PRO A 412 62.56 3.90 23.62
CA PRO A 412 61.49 4.67 24.24
C PRO A 412 61.47 6.11 23.71
N THR A 413 60.31 6.57 23.23
CA THR A 413 60.06 7.98 22.94
C THR A 413 59.29 8.60 24.11
N GLU A 414 59.74 9.78 24.53
CA GLU A 414 59.23 10.59 25.65
C GLU A 414 57.74 10.98 25.53
N PRO A 415 57.06 11.27 26.66
CA PRO A 415 55.65 11.67 26.65
C PRO A 415 55.49 13.09 26.08
N VAL A 416 54.66 13.21 25.04
CA VAL A 416 54.19 14.48 24.50
C VAL A 416 53.10 15.05 25.43
N GLU A 417 53.24 16.34 25.73
CA GLU A 417 52.40 17.14 26.63
C GLU A 417 50.91 17.14 26.27
N SER A 418 50.07 17.20 27.30
CA SER A 418 48.62 17.35 27.21
C SER A 418 48.22 18.69 26.58
N PRO A 419 47.21 18.74 25.70
CA PRO A 419 46.67 20.01 25.22
C PRO A 419 45.84 20.70 26.32
N VAL A 420 46.05 22.01 26.43
CA VAL A 420 45.32 22.98 27.26
C VAL A 420 43.83 23.00 26.85
N PRO A 421 42.86 23.10 27.79
CA PRO A 421 41.45 23.19 27.44
C PRO A 421 41.14 24.54 26.77
N THR A 422 40.62 24.49 25.54
CA THR A 422 40.06 25.65 24.84
C THR A 422 38.70 26.01 25.44
N GLU A 423 38.53 27.30 25.76
CA GLU A 423 37.30 27.87 26.34
C GLU A 423 36.06 27.64 25.46
N SER A 424 34.93 27.38 26.12
CA SER A 424 33.60 27.26 25.50
C SER A 424 33.17 28.59 24.84
N PRO A 425 32.57 28.57 23.64
CA PRO A 425 32.01 29.78 23.05
C PRO A 425 30.77 30.25 23.82
N ILE A 426 30.72 31.58 24.02
CA ILE A 426 29.59 32.32 24.61
C ILE A 426 28.37 32.17 23.69
N PRO A 427 27.14 31.96 24.22
CA PRO A 427 25.93 31.88 23.40
C PRO A 427 25.63 33.20 22.68
N THR A 428 25.55 33.15 21.36
CA THR A 428 25.01 34.23 20.53
C THR A 428 23.48 34.22 20.60
N GLU A 429 22.88 35.39 20.76
CA GLU A 429 21.42 35.59 20.78
C GLU A 429 20.74 35.08 19.49
N PRO A 430 19.48 34.64 19.56
CA PRO A 430 18.76 34.14 18.40
C PRO A 430 18.48 35.27 17.39
N VAL A 431 18.87 35.02 16.14
CA VAL A 431 18.53 35.88 14.99
C VAL A 431 17.03 35.84 14.75
N GLU A 432 16.40 37.02 14.66
CA GLU A 432 14.97 37.16 14.36
C GLU A 432 14.59 36.46 13.04
N SER A 433 13.43 35.79 13.08
CA SER A 433 12.83 35.10 11.94
C SER A 433 12.43 36.10 10.85
N PRO A 434 12.70 35.84 9.56
CA PRO A 434 12.26 36.73 8.50
C PRO A 434 10.73 36.69 8.35
N ALA A 435 10.14 37.86 8.12
CA ALA A 435 8.71 38.06 7.88
C ALA A 435 8.20 37.25 6.67
N PRO A 436 6.90 36.86 6.65
CA PRO A 436 6.34 36.04 5.57
C PRO A 436 6.35 36.80 4.24
N THR A 437 6.82 36.12 3.19
CA THR A 437 6.74 36.57 1.79
C THR A 437 5.28 36.62 1.34
N GLU A 438 4.86 37.77 0.79
CA GLU A 438 3.51 37.97 0.26
C GLU A 438 3.19 36.99 -0.89
N THR A 439 1.95 36.49 -0.88
CA THR A 439 1.36 35.64 -1.92
C THR A 439 1.22 36.42 -3.23
N PRO A 440 1.69 35.89 -4.39
CA PRO A 440 1.47 36.56 -5.67
C PRO A 440 -0.02 36.53 -6.05
N ILE A 441 -0.52 37.68 -6.49
CA ILE A 441 -1.88 37.89 -7.00
C ILE A 441 -2.08 37.06 -8.29
N PRO A 442 -3.23 36.38 -8.48
CA PRO A 442 -3.50 35.60 -9.69
C PRO A 442 -3.58 36.49 -10.94
N THR A 443 -2.82 36.14 -11.97
CA THR A 443 -2.93 36.72 -13.32
C THR A 443 -4.11 36.08 -14.07
N GLU A 444 -4.89 36.89 -14.78
CA GLU A 444 -6.02 36.44 -15.62
C GLU A 444 -5.62 35.37 -16.67
N PRO A 445 -6.55 34.45 -17.04
CA PRO A 445 -6.25 33.40 -18.01
C PRO A 445 -6.08 33.97 -19.43
N VAL A 446 -4.98 33.59 -20.07
CA VAL A 446 -4.69 33.85 -21.48
C VAL A 446 -5.61 32.98 -22.35
N GLU A 447 -6.28 33.58 -23.33
CA GLU A 447 -7.17 32.88 -24.27
C GLU A 447 -6.44 31.77 -25.06
N THR A 448 -7.05 30.60 -25.11
CA THR A 448 -6.62 29.43 -25.89
C THR A 448 -6.82 29.68 -27.39
N PRO A 449 -5.79 29.52 -28.25
CA PRO A 449 -5.97 29.64 -29.69
C PRO A 449 -6.71 28.43 -30.27
N THR A 450 -7.63 28.71 -31.20
CA THR A 450 -8.41 27.73 -31.97
C THR A 450 -7.50 26.81 -32.80
N PRO A 451 -7.73 25.47 -32.85
CA PRO A 451 -6.91 24.57 -33.66
C PRO A 451 -7.14 24.81 -35.16
N THR A 452 -6.03 24.86 -35.91
CA THR A 452 -6.02 24.81 -37.38
C THR A 452 -5.77 23.36 -37.83
N ASP A 453 -6.59 22.86 -38.75
CA ASP A 453 -6.48 21.53 -39.39
C ASP A 453 -5.10 21.32 -40.06
N PRO A 454 -4.50 20.12 -39.94
CA PRO A 454 -3.51 19.64 -40.89
C PRO A 454 -4.09 18.53 -41.77
N ASP A 455 -4.39 18.89 -43.02
CA ASP A 455 -4.54 17.96 -44.14
C ASP A 455 -3.13 17.62 -44.67
N THR A 456 -2.63 16.40 -44.42
CA THR A 456 -1.77 15.64 -45.35
C THR A 456 -1.73 14.16 -44.93
N SER A 457 -2.35 13.30 -45.75
CA SER A 457 -2.32 11.83 -45.64
C SER A 457 -0.96 11.25 -46.07
N PRO A 458 -0.39 10.25 -45.37
CA PRO A 458 0.64 9.37 -45.92
C PRO A 458 0.06 8.04 -46.47
N ASP A 459 0.80 7.49 -47.42
CA ASP A 459 0.60 6.32 -48.30
C ASP A 459 0.29 4.98 -47.55
N PRO A 460 -0.62 4.08 -48.03
CA PRO A 460 -1.05 2.90 -47.28
C PRO A 460 -0.09 1.68 -47.26
N ASP A 461 1.02 1.70 -47.98
CA ASP A 461 1.79 0.48 -48.30
C ASP A 461 3.18 0.32 -47.63
N GLN A 462 3.42 0.96 -46.48
CA GLN A 462 4.57 0.58 -45.63
C GLN A 462 4.17 0.26 -44.18
N PRO A 463 4.47 -0.95 -43.66
CA PRO A 463 4.33 -1.22 -42.24
C PRO A 463 5.37 -0.39 -41.46
N PRO A 464 5.00 0.19 -40.30
CA PRO A 464 5.92 0.94 -39.47
C PRO A 464 7.00 -0.01 -38.93
N LYS A 465 8.28 0.37 -39.10
CA LYS A 465 9.40 -0.25 -38.39
C LYS A 465 9.41 0.26 -36.95
N THR A 466 8.85 -0.51 -36.04
CA THR A 466 9.04 -0.35 -34.59
C THR A 466 9.80 -1.55 -34.04
N GLY A 467 10.87 -1.27 -33.30
CA GLY A 467 11.33 -2.15 -32.22
C GLY A 467 12.42 -3.15 -32.60
N ASP A 468 13.50 -3.07 -31.83
CA ASP A 468 14.62 -3.98 -31.69
C ASP A 468 14.25 -5.49 -31.79
N ASP A 469 14.63 -6.14 -32.90
CA ASP A 469 14.38 -7.57 -33.18
C ASP A 469 15.05 -8.52 -32.16
N GLY A 470 15.93 -8.01 -31.29
CA GLY A 470 16.60 -8.78 -30.25
C GLY A 470 15.67 -9.30 -29.15
N LYS A 471 14.57 -8.59 -28.82
CA LYS A 471 13.66 -8.99 -27.72
C LYS A 471 12.70 -10.12 -28.10
N LEU A 472 12.26 -10.21 -29.35
CA LEU A 472 11.38 -11.29 -29.83
C LEU A 472 12.10 -12.65 -29.85
N ILE A 473 13.39 -12.66 -30.20
CA ILE A 473 14.23 -13.87 -30.18
C ILE A 473 14.50 -14.33 -28.74
N LEU A 474 14.67 -13.38 -27.80
CA LEU A 474 14.85 -13.67 -26.37
C LEU A 474 13.58 -14.28 -25.73
N TRP A 475 12.40 -13.72 -26.00
CA TRP A 475 11.14 -14.29 -25.48
C TRP A 475 10.78 -15.64 -26.10
N GLY A 476 11.05 -15.83 -27.39
CA GLY A 476 10.86 -17.11 -28.08
C GLY A 476 11.75 -18.23 -27.53
N SER A 477 12.99 -17.91 -27.14
CA SER A 477 13.92 -18.88 -26.56
C SER A 477 13.62 -19.22 -25.09
N ILE A 478 13.10 -18.27 -24.30
CA ILE A 478 12.62 -18.50 -22.93
C ILE A 478 11.39 -19.44 -22.93
N LEU A 479 10.42 -19.19 -23.82
CA LEU A 479 9.23 -20.05 -23.97
C LEU A 479 9.60 -21.48 -24.41
N GLY A 480 10.55 -21.62 -25.34
CA GLY A 480 11.06 -22.92 -25.77
C GLY A 480 11.73 -23.71 -24.64
N ALA A 481 12.54 -23.05 -23.80
CA ALA A 481 13.21 -23.67 -22.67
C ALA A 481 12.23 -24.11 -21.57
N ALA A 482 11.18 -23.32 -21.30
CA ALA A 482 10.15 -23.63 -20.32
C ALA A 482 9.32 -24.88 -20.72
N VAL A 483 8.94 -24.98 -22.00
CA VAL A 483 8.23 -26.15 -22.53
C VAL A 483 9.11 -27.41 -22.45
N PHE A 484 10.41 -27.28 -22.77
CA PHE A 484 11.36 -28.39 -22.67
C PHE A 484 11.54 -28.89 -21.23
N LEU A 485 11.67 -27.98 -20.26
CA LEU A 485 11.73 -28.30 -18.83
C LEU A 485 10.46 -29.01 -18.34
N LEU A 486 9.28 -28.54 -18.77
CA LEU A 486 8.01 -29.19 -18.44
C LEU A 486 7.95 -30.63 -18.97
N VAL A 487 8.40 -30.85 -20.21
CA VAL A 487 8.46 -32.18 -20.82
C VAL A 487 9.43 -33.10 -20.07
N LEU A 488 10.60 -32.61 -19.65
CA LEU A 488 11.55 -33.40 -18.86
C LEU A 488 11.01 -33.76 -17.47
N ILE A 489 10.32 -32.83 -16.80
CA ILE A 489 9.66 -33.08 -15.51
C ILE A 489 8.57 -34.14 -15.66
N LEU A 490 7.73 -34.03 -16.69
CA LEU A 490 6.68 -35.02 -16.98
C LEU A 490 7.26 -36.39 -17.36
N TYR A 491 8.37 -36.43 -18.11
CA TYR A 491 9.08 -37.66 -18.44
C TYR A 491 9.67 -38.35 -17.20
N LYS A 492 10.28 -37.57 -16.29
CA LYS A 492 10.80 -38.10 -15.02
C LYS A 492 9.69 -38.63 -14.12
N PHE A 493 8.58 -37.90 -13.99
CA PHE A 493 7.41 -38.36 -13.22
C PHE A 493 6.77 -39.63 -13.80
N ARG A 494 6.85 -39.85 -15.12
CA ARG A 494 6.39 -41.09 -15.74
C ARG A 494 7.32 -42.25 -15.43
N ARG A 495 8.63 -42.04 -15.53
CA ARG A 495 9.65 -43.06 -15.25
C ARG A 495 9.65 -43.50 -13.79
N ASP A 496 9.47 -42.58 -12.85
CA ASP A 496 9.42 -42.88 -11.41
C ASP A 496 8.12 -43.60 -10.99
N LYS A 497 7.11 -43.70 -11.88
CA LYS A 497 5.91 -44.53 -11.67
C LYS A 497 6.04 -45.95 -12.24
N GLU A 498 7.04 -46.20 -13.08
CA GLU A 498 7.29 -47.48 -13.74
C GLU A 498 8.44 -48.28 -13.09
N SER A 499 9.13 -47.70 -12.09
CA SER A 499 10.05 -48.38 -11.16
C SER A 499 9.41 -48.57 -9.80
#